data_AF-A0A5K0VTM7-F1
#
_entry.id   AF-A0A5K0VTM7-F1
#
_cell.length_a   1.000
_cell.length_b   1.000
_cell.length_c   1.000
_cell.angle_alpha   90.00
_cell.angle_beta   90.00
_cell.angle_gamma   90.00
#
_symmetry.space_group_name_H-M   'P 1'
#
loop_
_entity.id
_entity.type
_entity.pdbx_description
1 polymer ?
#
loop_
_entity_poly.entity_id
_entity_poly.type
_entity_poly.pdbx_seq_one_letter_code
_entity_poly.pdbx_strand_id
1 'polypeptide(L)'
;MPGAHQILFILILSLLVNSGLTLPHSKGLRPIPRHQQPATPQGMPSPATRNQQIEEQFMMWVRWMDTLNHSLFETAMNKVYPSFVLTVDKNPAAGDFRTIQAAIDSLPIINSVRVIIKVNAGIY
;
A
#
# COMPACT_ATOMS: atom_id res chain seq x y z
N MET A 1 29.30 -36.57 -6.28
CA MET A 1 29.27 -35.89 -4.97
C MET A 1 29.06 -34.41 -5.25
N PRO A 2 27.87 -33.83 -5.00
CA PRO A 2 27.66 -32.41 -5.21
C PRO A 2 28.62 -31.62 -4.30
N GLY A 3 29.29 -30.61 -4.85
CA GLY A 3 30.22 -29.76 -4.10
C GLY A 3 29.47 -28.90 -3.07
N ALA A 4 30.14 -28.48 -2.00
CA ALA A 4 29.55 -27.66 -0.93
C ALA A 4 28.81 -26.41 -1.47
N HIS A 5 29.28 -25.83 -2.57
CA HIS A 5 28.63 -24.71 -3.25
C HIS A 5 27.27 -25.08 -3.87
N GLN A 6 27.12 -26.29 -4.42
CA GLN A 6 25.83 -26.75 -4.95
C GLN A 6 24.83 -26.99 -3.82
N ILE A 7 25.28 -27.51 -2.69
CA ILE A 7 24.44 -27.71 -1.50
C ILE A 7 23.96 -26.34 -0.98
N LEU A 8 24.86 -25.36 -0.86
CA LEU A 8 24.50 -24.01 -0.44
C LEU A 8 23.49 -23.36 -1.40
N PHE A 9 23.68 -23.53 -2.71
CA PHE A 9 22.79 -22.98 -3.72
C PHE A 9 21.38 -23.60 -3.63
N ILE A 10 21.29 -24.92 -3.44
CA ILE A 10 20.00 -25.61 -3.25
C ILE A 10 19.31 -25.15 -1.96
N LEU A 11 20.07 -24.93 -0.87
CA LEU A 11 19.51 -24.43 0.39
C LEU A 11 18.94 -23.01 0.25
N ILE A 12 19.67 -22.12 -0.44
CA ILE A 12 19.20 -20.76 -0.71
C ILE A 12 17.94 -20.78 -1.58
N LEU A 13 17.92 -21.61 -2.64
CA LEU A 13 16.76 -21.77 -3.51
C LEU A 13 15.54 -22.26 -2.72
N SER A 14 15.73 -23.25 -1.84
CA SER A 14 14.67 -23.78 -0.97
C SER A 14 14.13 -22.72 0.01
N LEU A 15 15.00 -21.87 0.56
CA LEU A 15 14.57 -20.77 1.45
C LEU A 15 13.74 -19.71 0.70
N LEU A 16 14.13 -19.39 -0.54
CA LEU A 16 13.40 -18.44 -1.40
C LEU A 16 12.03 -18.97 -1.83
N VAL A 17 11.90 -20.27 -2.10
CA VAL A 17 10.62 -20.87 -2.52
C VAL A 17 9.63 -20.96 -1.35
N ASN A 18 10.10 -21.18 -0.12
CA ASN A 18 9.24 -21.32 1.05
C ASN A 18 8.84 -20.00 1.73
N SER A 19 9.44 -18.87 1.35
CA SER A 19 9.13 -17.55 1.96
C SER A 19 7.80 -16.95 1.50
N GLY A 20 7.14 -17.56 0.49
CA GLY A 20 5.87 -17.09 -0.08
C GLY A 20 4.59 -17.61 0.60
N LEU A 21 4.67 -18.55 1.55
CA LEU A 21 3.48 -19.08 2.24
C LEU A 21 3.10 -18.20 3.44
N THR A 22 2.68 -16.96 3.17
CA THR A 22 1.95 -16.20 4.19
C THR A 22 0.52 -16.72 4.23
N LEU A 23 0.17 -17.39 5.32
CA LEU A 23 -1.20 -17.83 5.58
C LEU A 23 -2.09 -16.56 5.63
N PRO A 24 -3.10 -16.38 4.77
CA PRO A 24 -4.01 -15.26 4.89
C PRO A 24 -4.76 -15.40 6.22
N HIS A 25 -4.42 -14.53 7.17
CA HIS A 25 -5.06 -14.49 8.47
C HIS A 25 -6.45 -13.89 8.31
N SER A 26 -7.42 -14.70 7.87
CA SER A 26 -8.83 -14.27 7.93
C SER A 26 -9.19 -14.16 9.41
N LYS A 27 -9.40 -12.94 9.88
CA LYS A 27 -9.99 -12.70 11.21
C LYS A 27 -11.45 -13.13 11.10
N GLY A 28 -11.72 -14.41 11.35
CA GLY A 28 -13.07 -14.95 11.42
C GLY A 28 -13.88 -14.20 12.48
N LEU A 29 -15.14 -13.92 12.15
CA LEU A 29 -16.12 -13.34 13.07
C LEU A 29 -16.21 -14.22 14.32
N ARG A 30 -15.79 -13.69 15.48
CA ARG A 30 -16.06 -14.35 16.76
C ARG A 30 -17.51 -14.04 17.15
N PRO A 31 -18.34 -15.05 17.48
CA PRO A 31 -19.68 -14.80 18.00
C PRO A 31 -19.62 -13.95 19.28
N ILE A 32 -20.50 -12.97 19.35
CA ILE A 32 -20.69 -12.12 20.55
C ILE A 32 -21.08 -13.04 21.73
N PRO A 33 -20.51 -12.84 22.94
CA PRO A 33 -20.89 -13.61 24.12
C PRO A 33 -22.39 -13.50 24.41
N ARG A 34 -23.03 -14.66 24.65
CA ARG A 34 -24.48 -14.87 24.86
C ARG A 34 -25.12 -14.01 25.97
N HIS A 35 -24.32 -13.31 26.78
CA HIS A 35 -24.79 -12.45 27.86
C HIS A 35 -25.32 -11.07 27.43
N GLN A 36 -25.18 -10.69 26.16
CA GLN A 36 -25.74 -9.43 25.63
C GLN A 36 -26.99 -9.62 24.77
N GLN A 37 -27.57 -10.82 24.75
CA GLN A 37 -28.77 -11.10 23.96
C GLN A 37 -30.01 -10.67 24.76
N PRO A 38 -30.77 -9.65 24.32
CA PRO A 38 -32.02 -9.28 24.98
C PRO A 38 -33.01 -10.44 24.81
N ALA A 39 -33.63 -10.87 25.91
CA ALA A 39 -34.67 -11.89 25.85
C ALA A 39 -35.90 -11.34 25.09
N THR A 40 -36.13 -11.80 23.86
CA THR A 40 -37.31 -11.42 23.08
C THR A 40 -38.43 -12.46 23.26
N PRO A 41 -39.64 -12.08 23.74
CA PRO A 41 -40.81 -12.94 23.65
C PRO A 41 -41.22 -13.09 22.18
N GLN A 42 -41.52 -14.33 21.77
CA GLN A 42 -41.91 -14.66 20.39
C GLN A 42 -43.21 -13.96 19.98
N GLY A 43 -43.10 -13.08 18.98
CA GLY A 43 -44.21 -12.48 18.24
C GLY A 43 -43.65 -11.92 16.93
N MET A 44 -44.31 -12.19 15.80
CA MET A 44 -43.82 -11.85 14.46
C MET A 44 -43.43 -10.36 14.38
N PRO A 45 -42.18 -10.01 14.02
CA PRO A 45 -41.71 -8.63 14.09
C PRO A 45 -42.47 -7.76 13.10
N SER A 46 -43.03 -6.66 13.61
CA SER A 46 -43.68 -5.63 12.78
C SER A 46 -42.70 -5.10 11.71
N PRO A 47 -43.18 -4.52 10.59
CA PRO A 47 -42.30 -3.95 9.56
C PRO A 47 -41.25 -2.96 10.12
N ALA A 48 -41.63 -2.20 11.16
CA ALA A 48 -40.72 -1.30 11.86
C ALA A 48 -39.60 -2.05 12.60
N THR A 49 -39.94 -3.17 13.26
CA THR A 49 -38.98 -4.04 13.95
C THR A 49 -38.00 -4.70 12.98
N ARG A 50 -38.47 -5.08 11.78
CA ARG A 50 -37.59 -5.63 10.73
C ARG A 50 -36.57 -4.59 10.24
N ASN A 51 -37.00 -3.35 9.99
CA ASN A 51 -36.09 -2.30 9.54
C ASN A 51 -35.04 -1.97 10.62
N GLN A 52 -35.43 -1.96 11.89
CA GLN A 52 -34.50 -1.81 13.01
C GLN A 52 -33.48 -2.95 13.07
N GLN A 53 -33.90 -4.20 12.88
CA GLN A 53 -32.99 -5.35 12.83
C GLN A 53 -32.02 -5.30 11.64
N ILE A 54 -32.48 -4.79 10.49
CA ILE A 54 -31.61 -4.59 9.31
C ILE A 54 -30.57 -3.50 9.60
N GLU A 55 -30.99 -2.39 10.19
CA GLU A 55 -30.10 -1.29 10.57
C GLU A 55 -29.04 -1.74 11.59
N GLU A 56 -29.45 -2.52 12.60
CA GLU A 56 -28.53 -3.09 13.59
C GLU A 56 -27.47 -3.98 12.94
N GLN A 57 -27.88 -4.88 12.03
CA GLN A 57 -26.94 -5.73 11.32
C GLN A 57 -26.05 -4.96 10.34
N PHE A 58 -26.59 -3.93 9.69
CA PHE A 58 -25.80 -3.04 8.85
C PHE A 58 -24.72 -2.31 9.68
N MET A 59 -25.09 -1.76 10.84
CA MET A 59 -24.15 -1.09 11.73
C MET A 59 -23.08 -2.04 12.29
N MET A 60 -23.42 -3.31 12.55
CA MET A 60 -22.43 -4.33 12.90
C MET A 60 -21.43 -4.58 11.76
N TRP A 61 -21.92 -4.68 10.53
CA TRP A 61 -21.07 -4.85 9.35
C TRP A 61 -20.16 -3.62 9.10
N VAL A 62 -20.69 -2.40 9.22
CA VAL A 62 -19.90 -1.16 9.08
C VAL A 62 -18.79 -1.11 10.12
N ARG A 63 -19.10 -1.36 11.40
CA ARG A 63 -18.11 -1.40 12.47
C ARG A 63 -17.05 -2.47 12.23
N TRP A 64 -17.43 -3.63 11.71
CA TRP A 64 -16.48 -4.66 11.36
C TRP A 64 -15.56 -4.23 10.20
N MET A 65 -16.12 -3.66 9.14
CA MET A 65 -15.36 -3.14 8.02
C MET A 65 -14.35 -2.09 8.47
N ASP A 66 -14.73 -1.18 9.35
CA ASP A 66 -13.81 -0.15 9.88
C ASP A 66 -12.59 -0.74 10.63
N THR A 67 -12.72 -1.93 11.23
CA THR A 67 -11.58 -2.60 11.90
C THR A 67 -10.63 -3.32 10.95
N LEU A 68 -11.00 -3.48 9.68
CA LEU A 68 -10.13 -4.12 8.69
C LEU A 68 -9.10 -3.10 8.18
N ASN A 69 -7.84 -3.51 8.14
CA ASN A 69 -6.81 -2.74 7.44
C ASN A 69 -7.04 -2.87 5.94
N HIS A 70 -7.79 -1.93 5.37
CA HIS A 70 -8.07 -1.84 3.92
C HIS A 70 -6.91 -1.26 3.11
N SER A 71 -5.83 -0.84 3.75
CA SER A 71 -4.67 -0.32 3.04
C SER A 71 -3.90 -1.46 2.40
N LEU A 72 -4.29 -1.85 1.18
CA LEU A 72 -3.44 -2.62 0.25
C LEU A 72 -2.20 -1.81 -0.18
N PHE A 73 -2.26 -0.49 0.02
CA PHE A 73 -1.12 0.40 -0.15
C PHE A 73 -0.28 0.34 1.11
N GLU A 74 0.65 -0.60 1.16
CA GLU A 74 1.82 -0.45 2.02
C GLU A 74 2.55 0.83 1.61
N THR A 75 3.25 1.48 2.54
CA THR A 75 4.10 2.63 2.20
C THR A 75 5.02 2.18 1.06
N ALA A 76 4.88 2.80 -0.11
CA ALA A 76 5.67 2.40 -1.28
C ALA A 76 7.16 2.40 -0.88
N MET A 77 7.77 1.21 -0.84
CA MET A 77 9.22 1.07 -0.62
C MET A 77 10.02 1.74 -1.74
N ASN A 78 9.33 2.09 -2.85
CA ASN A 78 9.81 2.97 -3.90
C ASN A 78 9.87 4.45 -3.47
N LYS A 79 10.19 4.75 -2.20
CA LYS A 79 10.78 6.05 -1.83
C LYS A 79 12.20 6.08 -2.38
N VAL A 80 12.33 6.08 -3.70
CA VAL A 80 13.60 6.26 -4.38
C VAL A 80 14.05 7.66 -4.06
N TYR A 81 15.01 7.78 -3.15
CA TYR A 81 15.78 9.01 -3.03
C TYR A 81 16.24 9.39 -4.43
N PRO A 82 16.03 10.65 -4.86
CA PRO A 82 16.50 11.05 -6.16
C PRO A 82 18.00 10.81 -6.21
N SER A 83 18.45 10.06 -7.22
CA SER A 83 19.88 9.87 -7.41
C SER A 83 20.51 11.18 -7.90
N PHE A 84 19.75 11.99 -8.63
CA PHE A 84 20.17 13.29 -9.14
C PHE A 84 19.05 14.32 -9.08
N VAL A 85 19.42 15.56 -8.78
CA VAL A 85 18.53 16.72 -8.82
C VAL A 85 19.16 17.76 -9.74
N LEU A 86 18.49 18.07 -10.85
CA LEU A 86 18.89 19.10 -11.80
C LEU A 86 18.10 20.37 -11.51
N THR A 87 18.77 21.49 -11.32
CA THR A 87 18.13 22.78 -11.02
C THR A 87 18.04 23.62 -12.29
N VAL A 88 16.84 24.12 -12.59
CA VAL A 88 16.60 25.03 -13.71
C VAL A 88 16.41 26.44 -13.15
N ASP A 89 17.31 27.35 -13.52
CA ASP A 89 17.29 28.74 -13.08
C ASP A 89 17.64 29.69 -14.23
N LYS A 90 17.03 30.88 -14.23
CA LYS A 90 17.29 31.91 -15.25
C LYS A 90 18.71 32.46 -15.14
N ASN A 91 19.25 32.53 -13.93
CA ASN A 91 20.62 32.90 -13.63
C ASN A 91 21.54 31.68 -13.78
N PRO A 92 22.49 31.69 -14.73
CA PRO A 92 23.40 30.56 -14.95
C PRO A 92 24.34 30.28 -13.76
N ALA A 93 24.47 31.21 -12.82
CA ALA A 93 25.25 30.98 -11.59
C ALA A 93 24.45 30.27 -10.48
N ALA A 94 23.14 30.10 -10.65
CA ALA A 94 22.23 29.60 -9.61
C ALA A 94 21.54 28.26 -9.95
N GLY A 95 21.76 27.72 -11.15
CA GLY A 95 21.18 26.44 -11.59
C GLY A 95 22.03 25.76 -12.66
N ASP A 96 21.76 24.48 -12.88
CA ASP A 96 22.46 23.64 -13.85
C ASP A 96 22.03 23.96 -15.29
N PHE A 97 20.75 24.31 -15.48
CA PHE A 97 20.18 24.63 -16.79
C PHE A 97 19.38 25.92 -16.77
N ARG A 98 19.29 26.58 -17.93
CA ARG A 98 18.51 27.83 -18.10
C ARG A 98 17.08 27.62 -18.55
N THR A 99 16.78 26.46 -19.11
CA THR A 99 15.48 26.10 -19.68
C THR A 99 15.13 24.68 -19.31
N ILE A 100 13.84 24.38 -19.17
CA ILE A 100 13.36 23.02 -18.88
C ILE A 100 13.77 22.05 -19.98
N GLN A 101 13.66 22.44 -21.25
CA GLN A 101 13.97 21.55 -22.37
C GLN A 101 15.45 21.12 -22.37
N ALA A 102 16.38 22.05 -22.16
CA ALA A 102 17.80 21.71 -22.06
C ALA A 102 18.10 20.72 -20.91
N ALA A 103 17.37 20.81 -19.80
CA ALA A 103 17.50 19.84 -18.71
C ALA A 103 16.97 18.45 -19.13
N ILE A 104 15.86 18.41 -19.88
CA ILE A 104 15.29 17.16 -20.43
C ILE A 104 16.24 16.54 -21.46
N ASP A 105 16.77 17.33 -22.38
CA ASP A 105 17.65 16.90 -23.47
C ASP A 105 19.00 16.39 -22.95
N SER A 106 19.39 16.78 -21.74
CA SER A 106 20.59 16.28 -21.08
C SER A 106 20.45 14.83 -20.57
N LEU A 107 19.21 14.32 -20.47
CA LEU A 107 18.95 13.01 -19.91
C LEU A 107 19.06 11.93 -21.00
N PRO A 108 19.59 10.73 -20.65
CA PRO A 108 19.54 9.60 -21.56
C PRO A 108 18.09 9.17 -21.81
N ILE A 109 17.83 8.63 -23.00
CA ILE A 109 16.50 8.13 -23.40
C ILE A 109 15.98 7.07 -22.41
N ILE A 110 16.87 6.27 -21.82
CA ILE A 110 16.55 5.29 -20.79
C ILE A 110 17.26 5.70 -19.50
N ASN A 111 16.47 6.03 -18.48
CA ASN A 111 16.97 6.35 -17.14
C ASN A 111 16.83 5.15 -16.21
N SER A 112 17.94 4.65 -15.68
CA SER A 112 17.96 3.56 -14.68
C SER A 112 17.70 4.06 -13.25
N VAL A 113 17.68 5.38 -13.05
CA VAL A 113 17.50 6.02 -11.74
C VAL A 113 16.56 7.22 -11.83
N ARG A 114 15.96 7.59 -10.70
CA ARG A 114 15.08 8.75 -10.63
C ARG A 114 15.88 10.05 -10.64
N VAL A 115 15.57 10.91 -11.62
CA VAL A 115 16.06 12.29 -11.70
C VAL A 115 14.91 13.24 -11.37
N ILE A 116 15.18 14.26 -10.55
CA ILE A 116 14.23 15.37 -10.30
C ILE A 116 14.74 16.60 -11.03
N ILE A 117 13.88 17.22 -11.82
CA ILE A 117 14.12 18.55 -12.39
C ILE A 117 13.42 19.56 -11.47
N LYS A 118 14.20 20.33 -10.71
CA LYS A 118 13.70 21.41 -9.84
C LYS A 118 13.68 22.72 -10.62
N VAL A 119 12.50 23.24 -10.88
CA VAL A 119 12.32 24.48 -11.62
C VAL A 119 12.15 25.66 -10.65
N ASN A 120 13.05 26.64 -10.72
CA ASN A 120 12.96 27.85 -9.91
C ASN A 120 11.99 28.87 -10.52
N ALA A 121 11.54 29.82 -9.70
CA ALA A 121 10.55 30.82 -10.11
C ALA A 121 11.02 31.65 -11.31
N GLY A 122 10.08 32.00 -12.20
CA GLY A 122 10.36 32.81 -13.40
C GLY A 122 10.81 32.00 -14.62
N ILE A 123 10.76 30.67 -14.55
CA ILE A 123 10.87 29.75 -15.67
C ILE A 123 9.46 29.24 -16.03
N TYR A 124 9.06 29.39 -17.29
CA TYR A 124 7.74 29.02 -17.84
C TYR A 124 7.90 28.15 -19.09
#